data_AF-A0A8G1EGA6-F1
#
_entry.id   AF-A0A8G1EGA6-F1
#
_cell.length_a   1.000
_cell.length_b   1.000
_cell.length_c   1.000
_cell.angle_alpha   90.00
_cell.angle_beta   90.00
_cell.angle_gamma   90.00
#
_symmetry.space_group_name_H-M   'P 1'
#
loop_
_entity.id
_entity.type
_entity.pdbx_description
1 polymer ?
#
loop_
_entity_poly.entity_id
_entity_poly.type
_entity_poly.pdbx_seq_one_letter_code
_entity_poly.pdbx_strand_id
1 'polypeptide(L)'
;MKKPGKSAEKVLYALVGSAMRQYGGKDLEKMTGLSSHEINVAVRELEEMGAVEVHHRTSGEPYLFTTAKITAKGRAIFQVMAVPGCDT
;
A
#
# COMPACT_ATOMS: atom_id res chain seq x y z
N MET A 1 -6.53 16.57 -3.82
CA MET A 1 -5.79 15.33 -3.51
C MET A 1 -6.27 14.24 -4.46
N LYS A 2 -5.37 13.57 -5.18
CA LYS A 2 -5.72 12.47 -6.08
C LYS A 2 -6.10 11.26 -5.23
N LYS A 3 -7.29 10.70 -5.42
CA LYS A 3 -7.74 9.51 -4.65
C LYS A 3 -6.93 8.29 -5.12
N PRO A 4 -6.44 7.42 -4.23
CA PRO A 4 -5.83 6.16 -4.62
C PRO A 4 -6.83 5.30 -5.41
N GLY A 5 -6.32 4.48 -6.34
CA GLY A 5 -7.14 3.47 -7.01
C GLY A 5 -7.65 2.42 -6.02
N LYS A 6 -8.69 1.66 -6.40
CA LYS A 6 -9.26 0.59 -5.55
C LYS A 6 -8.21 -0.43 -5.07
N SER A 7 -7.24 -0.76 -5.93
CA SER A 7 -6.15 -1.68 -5.61
C SER A 7 -5.18 -1.06 -4.58
N ALA A 8 -4.86 0.23 -4.71
CA ALA A 8 -4.07 0.99 -3.75
C ALA A 8 -4.75 1.13 -2.39
N GLU A 9 -6.06 1.38 -2.33
CA GLU A 9 -6.81 1.40 -1.06
C GLU A 9 -6.75 0.06 -0.34
N LYS A 10 -6.95 -1.06 -1.05
CA LYS A 10 -6.86 -2.40 -0.47
C LYS A 10 -5.47 -2.69 0.09
N VAL A 11 -4.42 -2.36 -0.66
CA VAL A 11 -3.03 -2.53 -0.19
C VAL A 11 -2.78 -1.65 1.03
N LEU A 12 -3.22 -0.39 1.03
CA LEU A 12 -3.07 0.50 2.17
C LEU A 12 -3.81 -0.03 3.40
N TYR A 13 -5.04 -0.53 3.25
CA TYR A 13 -5.82 -1.13 4.34
C TYR A 13 -5.10 -2.35 4.92
N ALA A 14 -4.57 -3.22 4.07
CA ALA A 14 -3.79 -4.39 4.50
C ALA A 14 -2.51 -3.98 5.26
N LEU A 15 -1.85 -2.90 4.85
CA LEU A 15 -0.64 -2.38 5.50
C LEU A 15 -0.93 -1.69 6.84
N VAL A 16 -2.10 -1.03 6.99
CA VAL A 16 -2.49 -0.36 8.24
C VAL A 16 -2.98 -1.35 9.29
N GLY A 17 -3.82 -2.31 8.87
CA GLY A 17 -4.50 -3.24 9.79
C GLY A 17 -3.59 -4.35 10.33
N SER A 18 -2.32 -4.38 9.94
CA SER A 18 -1.47 -5.54 10.13
C SER A 18 -0.23 -5.15 10.95
N ALA A 19 0.18 -6.04 11.86
CA ALA A 19 1.14 -5.74 12.93
C ALA A 19 2.61 -5.73 12.47
N MET A 20 2.91 -6.24 11.26
CA MET A 20 4.27 -6.28 10.75
C MET A 20 4.70 -4.91 10.22
N ARG A 21 5.99 -4.61 10.37
CA ARG A 21 6.57 -3.33 9.91
C ARG A 21 6.84 -3.30 8.41
N GLN A 22 6.88 -4.44 7.71
CA GLN A 22 7.30 -4.58 6.31
C GLN A 22 6.60 -5.78 5.68
N TYR A 23 6.14 -5.66 4.43
CA TYR A 23 5.45 -6.73 3.70
C TYR A 23 6.08 -6.99 2.35
N GLY A 24 6.24 -8.27 1.99
CA GLY A 24 6.60 -8.67 0.64
C GLY A 24 5.39 -8.69 -0.29
N GLY A 25 5.63 -8.73 -1.60
CA GLY A 25 4.56 -8.82 -2.60
C GLY A 25 3.66 -10.05 -2.40
N LYS A 26 4.24 -11.19 -1.99
CA LYS A 26 3.48 -12.42 -1.73
C LYS A 26 2.57 -12.33 -0.50
N ASP A 27 2.96 -11.56 0.50
CA ASP A 27 2.11 -11.32 1.68
C ASP A 27 0.95 -10.40 1.33
N LEU A 28 1.22 -9.35 0.55
CA LEU A 28 0.19 -8.45 0.03
C LEU A 28 -0.82 -9.21 -0.86
N GLU A 29 -0.34 -10.13 -1.70
CA GLU A 29 -1.20 -10.99 -2.51
C GLU A 29 -2.13 -11.86 -1.66
N LYS A 30 -1.61 -12.49 -0.60
CA LYS A 30 -2.44 -13.27 0.33
C LYS A 30 -3.46 -12.43 1.09
N MET A 31 -3.10 -11.20 1.49
CA MET A 31 -3.98 -10.34 2.28
C MET A 31 -5.05 -9.64 1.44
N THR A 32 -4.69 -9.24 0.21
CA THR A 32 -5.57 -8.43 -0.65
C THR A 32 -6.31 -9.25 -1.70
N GLY A 33 -5.82 -10.45 -2.02
CA GLY A 33 -6.29 -11.28 -3.12
C GLY A 33 -6.01 -10.69 -4.50
N LEU A 34 -5.19 -9.65 -4.59
CA LEU A 34 -4.84 -8.97 -5.84
C LEU A 34 -3.75 -9.73 -6.58
N SER A 35 -3.77 -9.70 -7.91
CA SER A 35 -2.68 -10.25 -8.71
C SER A 35 -1.39 -9.45 -8.53
N SER A 36 -0.26 -10.08 -8.80
CA SER A 36 1.07 -9.47 -8.67
C SER A 36 1.22 -8.16 -9.45
N HIS A 37 0.60 -8.08 -10.65
CA HIS A 37 0.55 -6.84 -11.45
C HIS A 37 -0.22 -5.71 -10.73
N GLU A 38 -1.41 -6.00 -10.21
CA GLU A 38 -2.23 -5.03 -9.47
C GLU A 38 -1.51 -4.54 -8.21
N ILE A 39 -0.78 -5.43 -7.53
CA ILE A 39 0.02 -5.09 -6.35
C ILE A 39 1.16 -4.15 -6.74
N ASN A 40 1.88 -4.44 -7.82
CA ASN A 40 2.96 -3.58 -8.30
C ASN A 40 2.45 -2.17 -8.65
N VAL A 41 1.30 -2.07 -9.32
CA VAL A 41 0.66 -0.79 -9.64
C VAL A 41 0.23 -0.07 -8.36
N ALA A 42 -0.49 -0.76 -7.46
CA ALA A 42 -0.96 -0.20 -6.21
C ALA A 42 0.18 0.32 -5.31
N VAL A 43 1.25 -0.47 -5.15
CA VAL A 43 2.42 -0.10 -4.35
C VAL A 43 3.12 1.11 -4.95
N ARG A 44 3.28 1.15 -6.28
CA ARG A 44 3.84 2.31 -6.98
C ARG A 44 3.00 3.56 -6.77
N GLU A 45 1.68 3.48 -6.92
CA GLU A 45 0.79 4.63 -6.70
C GLU A 45 0.89 5.15 -5.26
N LEU A 46 0.90 4.25 -4.27
CA LEU A 46 1.04 4.61 -2.86
C LEU A 46 2.42 5.22 -2.57
N GLU A 47 3.48 4.74 -3.24
CA GLU A 47 4.83 5.30 -3.14
C GLU A 47 4.89 6.72 -3.72
N GLU A 48 4.30 6.94 -4.91
CA GLU A 48 4.21 8.27 -5.53
C GLU A 48 3.43 9.27 -4.65
N MET A 49 2.46 8.79 -3.87
CA MET A 49 1.74 9.59 -2.87
C MET A 49 2.54 9.82 -1.58
N GLY A 50 3.64 9.09 -1.38
CA GLY A 50 4.43 9.04 -0.15
C GLY A 50 3.72 8.30 0.99
N ALA A 51 2.71 7.50 0.69
CA ALA A 51 1.96 6.71 1.65
C ALA A 51 2.73 5.47 2.10
N VAL A 52 3.57 4.92 1.23
CA VAL A 52 4.43 3.77 1.52
C VAL A 52 5.87 4.05 1.10
N GLU A 53 6.79 3.41 1.79
CA GLU A 53 8.21 3.33 1.46
C GLU A 53 8.48 1.93 0.92
N VAL A 54 9.12 1.85 -0.24
CA VAL A 54 9.28 0.60 -0.99
C VAL A 54 10.75 0.37 -1.25
N HIS A 55 11.23 -0.82 -0.90
CA HIS A 55 12.56 -1.27 -1.33
C HIS A 55 12.44 -1.99 -2.66
N HIS A 56 12.76 -1.27 -3.74
CA HIS A 56 12.80 -1.80 -5.09
C HIS A 56 13.88 -2.85 -5.27
N ARG A 57 13.61 -3.79 -6.16
CA ARG A 57 14.54 -4.85 -6.54
C ARG A 57 14.87 -4.71 -8.02
N THR A 58 16.16 -4.72 -8.35
CA THR A 58 16.65 -4.55 -9.73
C THR A 58 16.17 -5.65 -10.70
N SER A 59 15.87 -6.85 -10.19
CA SER A 59 15.39 -7.96 -11.01
C SER A 59 14.62 -8.96 -10.16
N GLY A 60 13.31 -9.07 -10.37
CA GLY A 60 12.43 -9.99 -9.64
C GLY A 60 11.03 -10.03 -10.23
N GLU A 61 10.70 -11.08 -10.96
CA GLU A 61 9.32 -11.43 -11.24
C GLU A 61 8.78 -12.29 -10.08
N PRO A 62 7.50 -12.15 -9.68
CA PRO A 62 6.48 -11.29 -10.27
C PRO A 62 6.35 -9.90 -9.58
N TYR A 63 7.17 -9.57 -8.58
CA TYR A 63 7.08 -8.30 -7.83
C TYR A 63 8.32 -7.42 -8.00
N LEU A 64 8.10 -6.16 -8.35
CA LEU A 64 9.16 -5.17 -8.61
C LEU A 64 9.82 -4.63 -7.33
N PHE A 65 9.39 -5.12 -6.17
CA PHE A 65 9.87 -4.70 -4.86
C PHE A 65 10.09 -5.90 -3.94
N THR A 66 10.98 -5.73 -2.97
CA THR A 66 11.26 -6.71 -1.91
C THR A 66 10.34 -6.52 -0.72
N THR A 67 10.21 -5.28 -0.26
CA THR A 67 9.41 -4.93 0.90
C THR A 67 8.71 -3.59 0.68
N ALA A 68 7.47 -3.50 1.19
CA ALA A 68 6.70 -2.28 1.27
C ALA A 68 6.32 -2.02 2.74
N LYS A 69 6.47 -0.77 3.18
CA LYS A 69 6.19 -0.33 4.54
C LYS A 69 5.34 0.93 4.52
N ILE A 70 4.33 0.99 5.37
CA ILE A 70 3.54 2.21 5.51
C ILE A 70 4.32 3.31 6.24
N THR A 71 4.26 4.53 5.70
CA THR A 71 4.85 5.72 6.33
C THR A 71 3.86 6.37 7.31
N ALA A 72 4.33 7.31 8.12
CA ALA A 72 3.45 8.14 8.94
C ALA A 72 2.42 8.90 8.08
N LYS A 73 2.83 9.36 6.89
CA LYS A 73 1.94 10.02 5.92
C LYS A 73 0.88 9.07 5.38
N GLY A 74 1.23 7.81 5.08
CA GLY A 74 0.25 6.80 4.65
C GLY A 74 -0.80 6.51 5.70
N ARG A 75 -0.40 6.46 6.99
CA ARG A 75 -1.34 6.32 8.10
C ARG A 75 -2.27 7.53 8.23
N ALA A 76 -1.75 8.74 8.05
CA ALA A 76 -2.58 9.96 8.04
C ALA A 76 -3.56 9.97 6.85
N ILE A 77 -3.11 9.59 5.66
CA ILE A 77 -3.97 9.44 4.47
C ILE A 77 -5.07 8.41 4.74
N PHE A 78 -4.73 7.27 5.34
CA PHE A 78 -5.70 6.27 5.74
C PHE A 78 -6.71 6.81 6.75
N GLN A 79 -6.28 7.53 7.79
CA GLN A 79 -7.21 8.13 8.76
C GLN A 79 -8.17 9.08 8.07
N VAL A 80 -7.69 9.97 7.19
CA VAL A 80 -8.55 10.89 6.43
C VAL A 80 -9.56 10.15 5.54
N MET A 81 -9.19 8.99 4.98
CA MET A 81 -10.10 8.16 4.18
C MET A 81 -11.08 7.33 5.03
N ALA A 82 -10.61 6.83 6.18
CA ALA A 82 -11.38 5.99 7.10
C ALA A 82 -12.36 6.79 7.96
N VAL A 83 -12.15 8.10 8.11
CA VAL A 83 -13.10 9.00 8.77
C VAL A 83 -13.87 9.80 7.71
N PRO A 84 -14.97 9.27 7.14
CA PRO A 84 -15.89 10.10 6.35
C PRO A 84 -16.63 11.03 7.32
N GLY A 85 -16.07 12.22 7.53
CA GLY A 85 -16.68 13.26 8.35
C GLY A 85 -16.26 13.23 9.81
N CYS A 86 -15.31 14.08 10.18
CA CYS A 86 -15.34 14.71 11.49
C CYS A 86 -15.58 16.20 11.23
N ASP A 87 -16.85 16.51 10.96
CA ASP A 87 -17.42 17.85 11.01
C ASP A 87 -18.24 17.86 12.31
N THR A 88 -17.61 18.23 13.43
CA THR A 88 -18.28 18.61 14.68
C THR A 88 -17.34 19.52 15.48
#